data_AF-A0A2V2W640-F1
#
_entry.id   AF-A0A2V2W640-F1
#
_cell.length_a   1.000
_cell.length_b   1.000
_cell.length_c   1.000
_cell.angle_alpha   90.00
_cell.angle_beta   90.00
_cell.angle_gamma   90.00
#
_symmetry.space_group_name_H-M   'P 1'
#
loop_
_entity.id
_entity.type
_entity.pdbx_description
1 polymer ?
#
loop_
_entity_poly.entity_id
_entity_poly.type
_entity_poly.pdbx_seq_one_letter_code
_entity_poly.pdbx_strand_id
1 'polypeptide(L)'
;MKRVNAIESNREEARERQLSVVRERAKHEAEKMAEELERRSGATLDEIGRTLEAKKRESSALQADRESRIWECEHTLEKIRTRKEDEESASERLRQAMQQPEQGLSLRQSATETKEQQLEMVQLDGARGREAVMRERHSIEAVRRSVRKERCRQRRQWIHQIKEMNAEFPEQVRPLAEERKKKYEQATAKEDAAERALAADVKMIEEYLPKLISLEDIPVNPEETDIIRHQFDEVFTQ
;
A
#
# COMPACT_ATOMS: atom_id res chain seq x y z
N MET A 1 133.56 20.45 -31.22
CA MET A 1 132.13 20.64 -30.90
C MET A 1 131.30 21.11 -32.10
N LYS A 2 131.55 22.26 -32.75
CA LYS A 2 130.61 22.82 -33.76
C LYS A 2 130.42 22.01 -35.08
N ARG A 3 131.42 21.26 -35.56
CA ARG A 3 131.33 20.53 -36.85
C ARG A 3 130.65 19.15 -36.75
N VAL A 4 130.76 18.47 -35.61
CA VAL A 4 130.10 17.16 -35.37
C VAL A 4 128.60 17.35 -35.27
N ASN A 5 128.15 18.37 -34.54
CA ASN A 5 126.73 18.74 -34.43
C ASN A 5 126.09 19.06 -35.79
N ALA A 6 126.84 19.64 -36.74
CA ALA A 6 126.33 19.95 -38.09
C ALA A 6 126.15 18.72 -38.99
N ILE A 7 126.96 17.66 -38.78
CA ILE A 7 126.85 16.39 -39.50
C ILE A 7 125.71 15.56 -38.92
N GLU A 8 125.56 15.54 -37.60
CA GLU A 8 124.44 14.89 -36.90
C GLU A 8 123.11 15.55 -37.28
N SER A 9 123.04 16.87 -37.23
CA SER A 9 121.86 17.65 -37.65
C SER A 9 121.48 17.38 -39.11
N ASN A 10 122.42 17.37 -40.07
CA ASN A 10 122.12 17.04 -41.47
C ASN A 10 121.65 15.58 -41.65
N ARG A 11 122.22 14.63 -40.89
CA ARG A 11 121.83 13.22 -40.96
C ARG A 11 120.45 13.00 -40.35
N GLU A 12 120.13 13.72 -39.29
CA GLU A 12 118.82 13.72 -38.65
C GLU A 12 117.76 14.35 -39.55
N GLU A 13 118.07 15.50 -40.17
CA GLU A 13 117.23 16.11 -41.21
C GLU A 13 116.99 15.17 -42.40
N ALA A 14 118.01 14.45 -42.87
CA ALA A 14 117.85 13.49 -43.96
C ALA A 14 116.94 12.30 -43.57
N ARG A 15 117.05 11.80 -42.34
CA ARG A 15 116.15 10.76 -41.81
C ARG A 15 114.73 11.28 -41.65
N GLU A 16 114.56 12.50 -41.16
CA GLU A 16 113.25 13.12 -40.99
C GLU A 16 112.55 13.33 -42.34
N ARG A 17 113.29 13.75 -43.37
CA ARG A 17 112.78 13.82 -44.76
C ARG A 17 112.33 12.44 -45.27
N GLN A 18 113.11 11.39 -45.03
CA GLN A 18 112.73 10.03 -45.45
C GLN A 18 111.50 9.50 -44.69
N LEU A 19 111.44 9.73 -43.37
CA LEU A 19 110.27 9.35 -42.55
C LEU A 19 109.03 10.14 -42.94
N SER A 20 109.17 11.42 -43.28
CA SER A 20 108.08 12.23 -43.83
C SER A 20 107.53 11.62 -45.11
N VAL A 21 108.39 11.21 -46.05
CA VAL A 21 107.94 10.54 -47.30
C VAL A 21 107.22 9.22 -47.01
N VAL A 22 107.71 8.41 -46.08
CA VAL A 22 107.04 7.16 -45.69
C VAL A 22 105.68 7.42 -45.05
N ARG A 23 105.57 8.43 -44.17
CA ARG A 23 104.30 8.84 -43.54
C ARG A 23 103.31 9.32 -44.59
N GLU A 24 103.73 10.13 -45.55
CA GLU A 24 102.84 10.61 -46.62
C GLU A 24 102.36 9.48 -47.53
N ARG A 25 103.23 8.50 -47.87
CA ARG A 25 102.79 7.30 -48.61
C ARG A 25 101.78 6.47 -47.83
N ALA A 26 102.03 6.25 -46.54
CA ALA A 26 101.11 5.50 -45.69
C ALA A 26 99.75 6.19 -45.54
N LYS A 27 99.72 7.53 -45.44
CA LYS A 27 98.48 8.32 -45.46
C LYS A 27 97.72 8.14 -46.77
N HIS A 28 98.40 8.28 -47.90
CA HIS A 28 97.77 8.17 -49.21
C HIS A 28 97.22 6.76 -49.48
N GLU A 29 97.94 5.71 -49.06
CA GLU A 29 97.46 4.33 -49.13
C GLU A 29 96.24 4.08 -48.24
N ALA A 30 96.21 4.67 -47.03
CA ALA A 30 95.07 4.59 -46.11
C ALA A 30 93.83 5.32 -46.65
N GLU A 31 94.00 6.52 -47.23
CA GLU A 31 92.93 7.27 -47.89
C GLU A 31 92.34 6.48 -49.07
N LYS A 32 93.20 5.90 -49.92
CA LYS A 32 92.74 5.07 -51.04
C LYS A 32 91.96 3.83 -50.59
N MET A 33 92.41 3.17 -49.51
CA MET A 33 91.67 2.04 -48.94
C MET A 33 90.32 2.48 -48.36
N ALA A 34 90.23 3.66 -47.75
CA ALA A 34 88.98 4.21 -47.25
C ALA A 34 87.99 4.47 -48.40
N GLU A 35 88.45 5.12 -49.48
CA GLU A 35 87.64 5.38 -50.68
C GLU A 35 87.16 4.09 -51.37
N GLU A 36 88.02 3.07 -51.47
CA GLU A 36 87.63 1.77 -52.03
C GLU A 36 86.57 1.06 -51.16
N LEU A 37 86.67 1.18 -49.84
CA LEU A 37 85.67 0.62 -48.91
C LEU A 37 84.33 1.35 -49.03
N GLU A 38 84.32 2.68 -49.11
CA GLU A 38 83.10 3.47 -49.32
C GLU A 38 82.44 3.16 -50.67
N ARG A 39 83.26 2.98 -51.71
CA ARG A 39 82.77 2.59 -53.05
C ARG A 39 82.16 1.20 -53.05
N ARG A 40 82.71 0.25 -52.29
CA ARG A 40 82.17 -1.12 -52.15
C ARG A 40 80.92 -1.16 -51.28
N SER A 41 80.85 -0.38 -50.22
CA SER A 41 79.69 -0.31 -49.32
C SER A 41 78.53 0.50 -49.91
N GLY A 42 78.81 1.40 -50.85
CA GLY A 42 77.82 2.25 -51.50
C GLY A 42 77.32 3.40 -50.62
N ALA A 43 78.00 3.67 -49.50
CA ALA A 43 77.72 4.79 -48.60
C ALA A 43 79.02 5.27 -47.94
N THR A 44 79.19 6.59 -47.87
CA THR A 44 80.35 7.19 -47.20
C THR A 44 80.20 7.11 -45.67
N LEU A 45 81.32 7.14 -44.95
CA LEU A 45 81.31 7.12 -43.49
C LEU A 45 80.50 8.30 -42.91
N ASP A 46 80.57 9.46 -43.56
CA ASP A 46 79.79 10.65 -43.21
C ASP A 46 78.28 10.48 -43.45
N GLU A 47 77.87 9.76 -44.50
CA GLU A 47 76.46 9.41 -44.72
C GLU A 47 75.93 8.44 -43.67
N ILE A 48 76.72 7.43 -43.29
CA ILE A 48 76.37 6.50 -42.22
C ILE A 48 76.27 7.25 -40.88
N GLY A 49 77.20 8.16 -40.60
CA GLY A 49 77.14 9.02 -39.42
C GLY A 49 75.88 9.88 -39.38
N ARG A 50 75.54 10.55 -40.49
CA ARG A 50 74.32 11.38 -40.59
C ARG A 50 73.03 10.57 -40.43
N THR A 51 72.95 9.39 -41.05
CA THR A 51 71.77 8.51 -40.94
C THR A 51 71.62 7.95 -39.53
N LEU A 52 72.72 7.57 -38.86
CA LEU A 52 72.69 7.13 -37.47
C LEU A 52 72.20 8.25 -36.54
N GLU A 53 72.71 9.47 -36.71
CA GLU A 53 72.28 10.62 -35.91
C GLU A 53 70.82 11.00 -36.18
N ALA A 54 70.33 10.83 -37.42
CA ALA A 54 68.91 11.00 -37.72
C ALA A 54 68.05 9.93 -37.01
N LYS A 55 68.47 8.67 -37.05
CA LYS A 55 67.76 7.55 -36.38
C LYS A 55 67.77 7.67 -34.86
N LYS A 56 68.86 8.17 -34.27
CA LYS A 56 68.89 8.49 -32.83
C LYS A 56 67.85 9.54 -32.47
N ARG A 57 67.77 10.63 -33.23
CA ARG A 57 66.75 11.68 -33.01
C ARG A 57 65.33 11.14 -33.17
N GLU A 58 65.09 10.34 -34.22
CA GLU A 58 63.80 9.69 -34.46
C GLU A 58 63.42 8.76 -33.28
N SER A 59 64.36 7.93 -32.82
CA SER A 59 64.15 7.05 -31.67
C SER A 59 63.86 7.83 -30.39
N SER A 60 64.61 8.90 -30.10
CA SER A 60 64.34 9.77 -28.95
C SER A 60 62.97 10.44 -29.03
N ALA A 61 62.54 10.88 -30.22
CA ALA A 61 61.22 11.47 -30.40
C ALA A 61 60.10 10.44 -30.18
N LEU A 62 60.25 9.22 -30.71
CA LEU A 62 59.29 8.13 -30.49
C LEU A 62 59.25 7.70 -29.02
N GLN A 63 60.39 7.68 -28.34
CA GLN A 63 60.46 7.36 -26.91
C GLN A 63 59.72 8.42 -26.08
N ALA A 64 59.93 9.71 -26.37
CA ALA A 64 59.24 10.79 -25.67
C ALA A 64 57.71 10.78 -25.92
N ASP A 65 57.26 10.53 -27.16
CA ASP A 65 55.83 10.37 -27.47
C ASP A 65 55.22 9.17 -26.73
N ARG A 66 55.94 8.03 -26.68
CA ARG A 66 55.49 6.86 -25.93
C ARG A 66 55.38 7.14 -24.43
N GLU A 67 56.38 7.80 -23.83
CA GLU A 67 56.37 8.18 -22.42
C GLU A 67 55.22 9.14 -22.10
N SER A 68 54.96 10.13 -22.97
CA SER A 68 53.82 11.04 -22.84
C SER A 68 52.49 10.29 -22.83
N ARG A 69 52.30 9.35 -23.77
CA ARG A 69 51.08 8.54 -23.83
C ARG A 69 50.91 7.62 -22.63
N ILE A 70 52.00 6.99 -22.17
CA ILE A 70 51.97 6.16 -20.97
C ILE A 70 51.51 7.00 -19.78
N TRP A 71 52.11 8.18 -19.61
CA TRP A 71 51.75 9.10 -18.52
C TRP A 71 50.29 9.54 -18.58
N GLU A 72 49.77 9.88 -19.76
CA GLU A 72 48.35 10.23 -19.95
C GLU A 72 47.41 9.07 -19.63
N CYS A 73 47.76 7.85 -20.06
CA CYS A 73 47.00 6.64 -19.75
C CYS A 73 46.99 6.37 -18.24
N GLU A 74 48.14 6.42 -17.58
CA GLU A 74 48.27 6.20 -16.13
C GLU A 74 47.46 7.22 -15.34
N HIS A 75 47.57 8.50 -15.69
CA HIS A 75 46.80 9.56 -15.05
C HIS A 75 45.29 9.41 -15.25
N THR A 76 44.86 8.96 -16.44
CA THR A 76 43.44 8.70 -16.72
C THR A 76 42.93 7.49 -15.92
N LEU A 77 43.73 6.42 -15.84
CA LEU A 77 43.41 5.25 -15.02
C LEU A 77 43.28 5.61 -13.55
N GLU A 78 44.14 6.48 -13.04
CA GLU A 78 44.08 6.92 -11.65
C GLU A 78 42.80 7.73 -11.36
N LYS A 79 42.40 8.62 -12.28
CA LYS A 79 41.10 9.32 -12.19
C LYS A 79 39.91 8.37 -12.20
N ILE A 80 39.99 7.27 -12.95
CA ILE A 80 38.91 6.27 -13.00
C ILE A 80 38.86 5.49 -11.69
N ARG A 81 40.02 5.13 -11.11
CA ARG A 81 40.10 4.42 -9.83
C ARG A 81 39.47 5.22 -8.71
N THR A 82 39.84 6.48 -8.55
CA THR A 82 39.29 7.34 -7.48
C THR A 82 37.79 7.54 -7.63
N ARG A 83 37.31 7.79 -8.86
CA ARG A 83 35.86 7.88 -9.13
C ARG A 83 35.13 6.60 -8.78
N LYS A 84 35.69 5.44 -9.13
CA LYS A 84 35.12 4.14 -8.81
C LYS A 84 35.00 3.94 -7.30
N GLU A 85 36.05 4.28 -6.54
CA GLU A 85 36.05 4.18 -5.08
C GLU A 85 34.99 5.09 -4.44
N ASP A 86 34.84 6.32 -4.96
CA ASP A 86 33.81 7.26 -4.51
C ASP A 86 32.40 6.75 -4.80
N GLU A 87 32.17 6.20 -5.99
CA GLU A 87 30.89 5.61 -6.41
C GLU A 87 30.52 4.35 -5.61
N GLU A 88 31.50 3.47 -5.34
CA GLU A 88 31.30 2.30 -4.49
C GLU A 88 30.96 2.71 -3.05
N SER A 89 31.67 3.71 -2.51
CA SER A 89 31.41 4.27 -1.19
C SER A 89 30.06 4.98 -1.10
N ALA A 90 29.62 5.66 -2.16
CA ALA A 90 28.28 6.24 -2.24
C ALA A 90 27.19 5.17 -2.29
N SER A 91 27.41 4.09 -3.05
CA SER A 91 26.49 2.96 -3.16
C SER A 91 26.33 2.22 -1.84
N GLU A 92 27.41 2.02 -1.09
CA GLU A 92 27.36 1.40 0.24
C GLU A 92 26.54 2.25 1.23
N ARG A 93 26.77 3.56 1.24
CA ARG A 93 26.01 4.50 2.07
C ARG A 93 24.51 4.47 1.76
N LEU A 94 24.16 4.39 0.47
CA LEU A 94 22.76 4.25 0.06
C LEU A 94 22.16 2.93 0.54
N ARG A 95 22.88 1.82 0.41
CA ARG A 95 22.42 0.51 0.90
C ARG A 95 22.16 0.52 2.40
N GLN A 96 23.06 1.14 3.18
CA GLN A 96 22.88 1.31 4.62
C GLN A 96 21.67 2.21 4.95
N ALA A 97 21.51 3.31 4.21
CA ALA A 97 20.37 4.20 4.38
C ALA A 97 19.03 3.53 4.07
N MET A 98 18.99 2.56 3.14
CA MET A 98 17.78 1.80 2.80
C MET A 98 17.35 0.77 3.86
N GLN A 99 18.25 0.30 4.72
CA GLN A 99 17.93 -0.72 5.73
C GLN A 99 16.84 -0.26 6.71
N GLN A 100 16.89 0.99 7.16
CA GLN A 100 15.92 1.53 8.13
C GLN A 100 14.51 1.67 7.54
N PRO A 101 14.32 2.29 6.35
CA PRO A 101 13.05 2.28 5.65
C PRO A 101 12.50 0.89 5.37
N GLU A 102 13.33 -0.06 4.94
CA GLU A 102 12.90 -1.44 4.66
C GLU A 102 12.36 -2.14 5.92
N GLN A 103 13.07 -2.02 7.04
CA GLN A 103 12.60 -2.51 8.33
C GLN A 103 11.31 -1.81 8.76
N GLY A 104 11.23 -0.49 8.59
CA GLY A 104 10.04 0.29 8.89
C GLY A 104 8.82 -0.11 8.04
N LEU A 105 9.03 -0.43 6.77
CA LEU A 105 7.99 -0.93 5.86
C LEU A 105 7.48 -2.29 6.33
N SER A 106 8.39 -3.22 6.65
CA SER A 106 8.03 -4.55 7.17
C SER A 106 7.19 -4.45 8.44
N LEU A 107 7.60 -3.62 9.42
CA LEU A 107 6.84 -3.41 10.65
C LEU A 107 5.44 -2.83 10.38
N ARG A 108 5.33 -1.86 9.46
CA ARG A 108 4.03 -1.28 9.09
C ARG A 108 3.12 -2.28 8.38
N GLN A 109 3.68 -3.13 7.53
CA GLN A 109 2.94 -4.21 6.87
C GLN A 109 2.35 -5.17 7.91
N SER A 110 3.17 -5.68 8.85
CA SER A 110 2.68 -6.57 9.90
C SER A 110 1.65 -5.91 10.83
N ALA A 111 1.82 -4.62 11.14
CA ALA A 111 0.84 -3.86 11.92
C ALA A 111 -0.49 -3.70 11.17
N THR A 112 -0.43 -3.51 9.84
CA THR A 112 -1.62 -3.38 8.99
C THR A 112 -2.37 -4.70 8.91
N GLU A 113 -1.67 -5.81 8.66
CA GLU A 113 -2.25 -7.16 8.64
C GLU A 113 -2.95 -7.50 9.96
N THR A 114 -2.33 -7.16 11.09
CA THR A 114 -2.94 -7.36 12.42
C THR A 114 -4.23 -6.54 12.58
N LYS A 115 -4.24 -5.30 12.08
CA LYS A 115 -5.43 -4.43 12.14
C LYS A 115 -6.55 -4.91 11.22
N GLU A 116 -6.21 -5.43 10.05
CA GLU A 116 -7.16 -6.05 9.14
C GLU A 116 -7.83 -7.28 9.78
N GLN A 117 -7.06 -8.16 10.42
CA GLN A 117 -7.60 -9.30 11.16
C GLN A 117 -8.53 -8.86 12.33
N GLN A 118 -8.13 -7.84 13.09
CA GLN A 118 -8.98 -7.29 14.16
C GLN A 118 -10.30 -6.74 13.62
N LEU A 119 -10.24 -6.05 12.48
CA LEU A 119 -11.41 -5.45 11.84
C LEU A 119 -12.36 -6.53 11.28
N GLU A 120 -11.83 -7.60 10.70
CA GLU A 120 -12.62 -8.75 10.25
C GLU A 120 -13.39 -9.39 11.42
N MET A 121 -12.73 -9.60 12.57
CA MET A 121 -13.38 -10.13 13.77
C MET A 121 -14.52 -9.24 14.27
N VAL A 122 -14.30 -7.92 14.34
CA VAL A 122 -15.35 -6.96 14.74
C VAL A 122 -16.52 -6.97 13.76
N GLN A 123 -16.26 -7.10 12.46
CA GLN A 123 -17.32 -7.19 11.45
C GLN A 123 -18.16 -8.46 11.62
N LEU A 124 -17.51 -9.61 11.88
CA LEU A 124 -18.19 -10.87 12.14
C LEU A 124 -19.05 -10.80 13.40
N ASP A 125 -18.54 -10.23 14.49
CA ASP A 125 -19.30 -10.05 15.73
C ASP A 125 -20.48 -9.11 15.53
N GLY A 126 -20.28 -8.01 14.79
CA GLY A 126 -21.34 -7.09 14.42
C GLY A 126 -22.42 -7.76 13.55
N ALA A 127 -22.04 -8.64 12.62
CA ALA A 127 -22.98 -9.40 11.80
C ALA A 127 -23.78 -10.40 12.66
N ARG A 128 -23.10 -11.16 13.53
CA ARG A 128 -23.75 -12.09 14.47
C ARG A 128 -24.72 -11.38 15.41
N GLY A 129 -24.35 -10.19 15.90
CA GLY A 129 -25.21 -9.35 16.73
C GLY A 129 -26.48 -8.93 16.00
N ARG A 130 -26.36 -8.45 14.75
CA ARG A 130 -27.52 -8.10 13.91
C ARG A 130 -28.43 -9.30 13.67
N GLU A 131 -27.87 -10.46 13.35
CA GLU A 131 -28.64 -11.70 13.17
C GLU A 131 -29.38 -12.13 14.43
N ALA A 132 -28.74 -12.01 15.61
CA ALA A 132 -29.37 -12.34 16.89
C ALA A 132 -30.57 -11.43 17.16
N VAL A 133 -30.41 -10.12 16.97
CA VAL A 133 -31.51 -9.14 17.12
C VAL A 133 -32.65 -9.43 16.16
N MET A 134 -32.35 -9.73 14.89
CA MET A 134 -33.39 -10.09 13.92
C MET A 134 -34.13 -11.36 14.34
N ARG A 135 -33.43 -12.41 14.78
CA ARG A 135 -34.06 -13.65 15.26
C ARG A 135 -34.96 -13.41 16.46
N GLU A 136 -34.52 -12.59 17.42
CA GLU A 136 -35.31 -12.26 18.60
C GLU A 136 -36.56 -11.45 18.24
N ARG A 137 -36.44 -10.45 17.36
CA ARG A 137 -37.60 -9.68 16.85
C ARG A 137 -38.65 -10.60 16.23
N HIS A 138 -38.25 -11.53 15.36
CA HIS A 138 -39.17 -12.50 14.77
C HIS A 138 -39.82 -13.40 15.83
N SER A 139 -39.06 -13.83 16.84
CA SER A 139 -39.59 -14.62 17.96
C SER A 139 -40.64 -13.84 18.76
N ILE A 140 -40.34 -12.60 19.12
CA ILE A 140 -41.26 -11.70 19.85
C ILE A 140 -42.51 -11.45 19.02
N GLU A 141 -42.38 -11.20 17.72
CA GLU A 141 -43.54 -11.02 16.83
C GLU A 141 -44.41 -12.27 16.76
N ALA A 142 -43.81 -13.46 16.70
CA ALA A 142 -44.56 -14.72 16.71
C ALA A 142 -45.35 -14.88 18.02
N VAL A 143 -44.75 -14.57 19.16
CA VAL A 143 -45.42 -14.59 20.48
C VAL A 143 -46.52 -13.52 20.54
N ARG A 144 -46.29 -12.30 20.06
CA ARG A 144 -47.33 -11.25 20.02
C ARG A 144 -48.52 -11.69 19.17
N ARG A 145 -48.28 -12.33 18.03
CA ARG A 145 -49.34 -12.87 17.17
C ARG A 145 -50.14 -13.97 17.88
N SER A 146 -49.48 -14.87 18.61
CA SER A 146 -50.20 -15.94 19.34
C SER A 146 -51.05 -15.39 20.48
N VAL A 147 -50.52 -14.44 21.26
CA VAL A 147 -51.26 -13.77 22.34
C VAL A 147 -52.47 -13.01 21.80
N ARG A 148 -52.31 -12.24 20.70
CA ARG A 148 -53.44 -11.54 20.05
C ARG A 148 -54.53 -12.51 19.60
N LYS A 149 -54.16 -13.64 19.01
CA LYS A 149 -55.12 -14.68 18.57
C LYS A 149 -55.90 -15.27 19.76
N GLU A 150 -55.21 -15.59 20.86
CA GLU A 150 -55.84 -16.14 22.05
C GLU A 150 -56.78 -15.11 22.71
N ARG A 151 -56.38 -13.85 22.82
CA ARG A 151 -57.26 -12.77 23.33
C ARG A 151 -58.51 -12.60 22.46
N CYS A 152 -58.36 -12.61 21.13
CA CYS A 152 -59.51 -12.57 20.21
C CYS A 152 -60.44 -13.77 20.41
N ARG A 153 -59.90 -14.96 20.69
CA ARG A 153 -60.68 -16.16 20.99
C ARG A 153 -61.46 -16.01 22.30
N GLN A 154 -60.81 -15.55 23.36
CA GLN A 154 -61.44 -15.30 24.66
C GLN A 154 -62.57 -14.28 24.55
N ARG A 155 -62.34 -13.17 23.84
CA ARG A 155 -63.39 -12.15 23.61
C ARG A 155 -64.58 -12.70 22.83
N ARG A 156 -64.32 -13.53 21.81
CA ARG A 156 -65.41 -14.23 21.09
C ARG A 156 -66.23 -15.12 22.03
N GLN A 157 -65.59 -15.84 22.95
CA GLN A 157 -66.28 -16.66 23.95
C GLN A 157 -67.13 -15.80 24.91
N TRP A 158 -66.58 -14.71 25.44
CA TRP A 158 -67.33 -13.79 26.31
C TRP A 158 -68.51 -13.16 25.60
N ILE A 159 -68.33 -12.71 24.35
CA ILE A 159 -69.43 -12.17 23.54
C ILE A 159 -70.53 -13.21 23.34
N HIS A 160 -70.16 -14.47 23.10
CA HIS A 160 -71.13 -15.55 22.96
C HIS A 160 -71.94 -15.75 24.24
N GLN A 161 -71.28 -15.82 25.39
CA GLN A 161 -71.93 -15.95 26.71
C GLN A 161 -72.87 -14.76 27.01
N ILE A 162 -72.44 -13.53 26.70
CA ILE A 162 -73.29 -12.34 26.89
C ILE A 162 -74.52 -12.41 25.98
N LYS A 163 -74.37 -12.87 24.74
CA LYS A 163 -75.51 -13.06 23.82
C LYS A 163 -76.48 -14.13 24.29
N GLU A 164 -75.98 -15.26 24.81
CA GLU A 164 -76.83 -16.29 25.41
C GLU A 164 -77.63 -15.73 26.58
N MET A 165 -76.97 -15.02 27.51
CA MET A 165 -77.63 -14.38 28.65
C MET A 165 -78.65 -13.31 28.21
N ASN A 166 -78.30 -12.48 27.22
CA ASN A 166 -79.21 -11.47 26.67
C ASN A 166 -80.43 -12.09 25.98
N ALA A 167 -80.31 -13.27 25.38
CA ALA A 167 -81.41 -13.99 24.74
C ALA A 167 -82.36 -14.63 25.79
N GLU A 168 -81.85 -15.05 26.94
CA GLU A 168 -82.65 -15.59 28.04
C GLU A 168 -83.39 -14.50 28.83
N PHE A 169 -82.86 -13.28 28.88
CA PHE A 169 -83.42 -12.19 29.69
C PHE A 169 -84.88 -11.84 29.35
N PRO A 170 -85.30 -11.72 28.06
CA PRO A 170 -86.72 -11.56 27.70
C PRO A 170 -87.61 -12.73 28.13
N GLU A 171 -87.09 -13.97 28.09
CA GLU A 171 -87.82 -15.16 28.53
C GLU A 171 -88.00 -15.19 30.06
N GLN A 172 -87.10 -14.56 30.82
CA GLN A 172 -87.26 -14.39 32.28
C GLN A 172 -88.24 -13.28 32.64
N VAL A 173 -88.35 -12.24 31.79
CA VAL A 173 -89.30 -11.13 31.99
C VAL A 173 -90.72 -11.50 31.54
N ARG A 174 -90.87 -12.37 30.53
CA ARG A 174 -92.17 -12.80 29.97
C ARG A 174 -93.14 -13.41 31.02
N PRO A 175 -92.73 -14.28 31.96
CA PRO A 175 -93.61 -14.80 33.01
C PRO A 175 -94.25 -13.71 33.88
N LEU A 176 -93.54 -12.61 34.17
CA LEU A 176 -94.09 -11.49 34.94
C LEU A 176 -95.24 -10.80 34.18
N ALA A 177 -95.10 -10.65 32.87
CA ALA A 177 -96.16 -10.12 32.01
C ALA A 177 -97.35 -11.11 31.87
N GLU A 178 -97.08 -12.41 31.83
CA GLU A 178 -98.12 -13.46 31.77
C GLU A 178 -98.88 -13.63 33.10
N GLU A 179 -98.20 -13.51 34.24
CA GLU A 179 -98.83 -13.52 35.56
C GLU A 179 -99.76 -12.32 35.77
N ARG A 180 -99.38 -11.13 35.30
CA ARG A 180 -100.25 -9.94 35.29
C ARG A 180 -101.51 -10.17 34.47
N LYS A 181 -101.39 -10.75 33.26
CA LYS A 181 -102.54 -11.12 32.42
C LYS A 181 -103.48 -12.10 33.12
N LYS A 182 -102.95 -13.10 33.84
CA LYS A 182 -103.76 -14.06 34.61
C LYS A 182 -104.51 -13.42 35.78
N LYS A 183 -103.96 -12.36 36.39
CA LYS A 183 -104.58 -11.59 37.49
C LYS A 183 -105.52 -10.47 37.02
N TYR A 184 -105.69 -10.26 35.71
CA TYR A 184 -106.41 -9.12 35.12
C TYR A 184 -105.86 -7.73 35.52
N GLU A 185 -104.59 -7.66 35.90
CA GLU A 185 -103.92 -6.40 36.24
C GLU A 185 -103.34 -5.75 34.97
N GLN A 186 -103.63 -4.48 34.73
CA GLN A 186 -103.00 -3.72 33.65
C GLN A 186 -101.57 -3.34 34.06
N ALA A 187 -100.63 -3.50 33.12
CA ALA A 187 -99.27 -2.99 33.31
C ALA A 187 -99.31 -1.49 33.57
N THR A 188 -98.58 -1.03 34.60
CA THR A 188 -98.46 0.39 34.84
C THR A 188 -97.56 1.02 33.77
N ALA A 189 -97.80 2.28 33.41
CA ALA A 189 -96.99 2.99 32.41
C ALA A 189 -95.49 3.01 32.74
N LYS A 190 -95.13 2.88 34.03
CA LYS A 190 -93.74 2.79 34.50
C LYS A 190 -93.11 1.42 34.20
N GLU A 191 -93.87 0.34 34.33
CA GLU A 191 -93.39 -1.03 34.05
C GLU A 191 -93.20 -1.25 32.56
N ASP A 192 -94.16 -0.82 31.73
CA ASP A 192 -94.04 -0.87 30.26
C ASP A 192 -92.86 -0.03 29.75
N ALA A 193 -92.61 1.12 30.37
CA ALA A 193 -91.45 1.95 30.07
C ALA A 193 -90.13 1.26 30.46
N ALA A 194 -90.10 0.55 31.59
CA ALA A 194 -88.94 -0.20 32.06
C ALA A 194 -88.62 -1.42 31.17
N GLU A 195 -89.64 -2.20 30.76
CA GLU A 195 -89.45 -3.32 29.83
C GLU A 195 -88.92 -2.85 28.47
N ARG A 196 -89.46 -1.73 27.96
CA ARG A 196 -88.95 -1.11 26.71
C ARG A 196 -87.54 -0.57 26.85
N ALA A 197 -87.19 0.02 28.00
CA ALA A 197 -85.82 0.48 28.27
C ALA A 197 -84.83 -0.69 28.32
N LEU A 198 -85.18 -1.79 28.99
CA LEU A 198 -84.36 -3.01 29.06
C LEU A 198 -84.13 -3.63 27.67
N ALA A 199 -85.18 -3.72 26.84
CA ALA A 199 -85.04 -4.20 25.47
C ALA A 199 -84.14 -3.28 24.61
N ALA A 200 -84.21 -1.96 24.83
CA ALA A 200 -83.34 -1.00 24.17
C ALA A 200 -81.88 -1.13 24.62
N ASP A 201 -81.64 -1.36 25.91
CA ASP A 201 -80.30 -1.56 26.48
C ASP A 201 -79.67 -2.86 25.98
N VAL A 202 -80.43 -3.97 25.94
CA VAL A 202 -79.96 -5.25 25.36
C VAL A 202 -79.56 -5.06 23.90
N LYS A 203 -80.40 -4.37 23.11
CA LYS A 203 -80.11 -4.08 21.71
C LYS A 203 -78.85 -3.21 21.56
N MET A 204 -78.70 -2.19 22.40
CA MET A 204 -77.51 -1.34 22.41
C MET A 204 -76.25 -2.15 22.72
N ILE A 205 -76.28 -3.02 23.74
CA ILE A 205 -75.16 -3.90 24.10
C ILE A 205 -74.78 -4.78 22.91
N GLU A 206 -75.75 -5.42 22.24
CA GLU A 206 -75.51 -6.28 21.09
C GLU A 206 -74.84 -5.56 19.90
N GLU A 207 -75.15 -4.28 19.68
CA GLU A 207 -74.52 -3.45 18.65
C GLU A 207 -73.04 -3.14 18.95
N TYR A 208 -72.64 -3.09 20.22
CA TYR A 208 -71.25 -2.82 20.62
C TYR A 208 -70.38 -4.08 20.74
N LEU A 209 -70.96 -5.25 21.07
CA LEU A 209 -70.20 -6.48 21.29
C LEU A 209 -69.22 -6.85 20.16
N PRO A 210 -69.58 -6.79 18.86
CA PRO A 210 -68.64 -7.13 17.78
C PRO A 210 -67.40 -6.22 17.74
N LYS A 211 -67.53 -4.94 18.12
CA LYS A 211 -66.45 -3.96 18.10
C LYS A 211 -65.35 -4.27 19.13
N LEU A 212 -65.69 -5.03 20.17
CA LEU A 212 -64.75 -5.45 21.22
C LEU A 212 -63.77 -6.51 20.71
N ILE A 213 -64.10 -7.28 19.66
CA ILE A 213 -63.20 -8.30 19.10
C ILE A 213 -61.94 -7.65 18.50
N SER A 214 -62.10 -6.52 17.83
CA SER A 214 -61.05 -5.79 17.12
C SER A 214 -60.24 -4.81 18.00
N LEU A 215 -60.59 -4.63 19.27
CA LEU A 215 -59.92 -3.69 20.15
C LEU A 215 -58.48 -4.16 20.45
N GLU A 216 -57.43 -3.56 19.90
CA GLU A 216 -56.08 -4.00 20.26
C GLU A 216 -55.75 -3.58 21.71
N ASP A 217 -55.27 -4.53 22.52
CA ASP A 217 -54.84 -4.27 23.91
C ASP A 217 -53.45 -3.61 24.00
N ILE A 218 -52.79 -3.39 22.86
CA ILE A 218 -51.43 -2.88 22.72
C ILE A 218 -51.49 -1.73 21.72
N PRO A 219 -50.79 -0.60 21.93
CA PRO A 219 -50.74 0.48 20.96
C PRO A 219 -50.34 -0.05 19.58
N VAL A 220 -51.11 0.37 18.57
CA VAL A 220 -51.09 -0.13 17.19
C VAL A 220 -49.74 0.10 16.51
N ASN A 221 -48.96 1.07 17.01
CA ASN A 221 -47.71 1.49 16.41
C ASN A 221 -46.55 1.49 17.43
N PRO A 222 -45.60 0.54 17.32
CA PRO A 222 -44.40 0.53 18.17
C PRO A 222 -43.49 1.74 17.93
N GLU A 223 -43.52 2.35 16.74
CA GLU A 223 -42.72 3.54 16.42
C GLU A 223 -43.27 4.78 17.14
N GLU A 224 -44.59 4.97 17.18
CA GLU A 224 -45.22 6.01 18.00
C GLU A 224 -44.97 5.78 19.50
N THR A 225 -44.92 4.52 19.93
CA THR A 225 -44.63 4.18 21.33
C THR A 225 -43.18 4.49 21.70
N ASP A 226 -42.23 4.26 20.79
CA ASP A 226 -40.81 4.63 20.97
C ASP A 226 -40.62 6.15 20.91
N ILE A 227 -41.37 6.87 20.06
CA ILE A 227 -41.39 8.35 20.05
C ILE A 227 -41.91 8.90 21.39
N ILE A 228 -43.01 8.35 21.93
CA ILE A 228 -43.55 8.76 23.22
C ILE A 228 -42.58 8.42 24.37
N ARG A 229 -41.89 7.27 24.29
CA ARG A 229 -40.84 6.92 25.26
C ARG A 229 -39.67 7.89 25.22
N HIS A 230 -39.16 8.24 24.04
CA HIS A 230 -38.09 9.22 23.90
C HIS A 230 -38.51 10.60 24.41
N GLN A 231 -39.75 11.02 24.16
CA GLN A 231 -40.31 12.26 24.72
C GLN A 231 -40.40 12.22 26.25
N PHE A 232 -40.73 11.07 26.84
CA PHE A 232 -40.72 10.90 28.30
C PHE A 232 -39.29 10.92 28.85
N ASP A 233 -38.35 10.21 28.23
CA ASP A 233 -36.96 10.18 28.67
C ASP A 233 -36.32 11.59 28.62
N GLU A 234 -36.66 12.44 27.64
CA GLU A 234 -36.23 13.84 27.58
C GLU A 234 -36.85 14.73 28.69
N VAL A 235 -38.08 14.44 29.12
CA VAL A 235 -38.76 15.21 30.20
C VAL A 235 -38.21 14.86 31.58
N PHE A 236 -37.78 13.61 31.78
CA PHE A 236 -37.25 13.14 33.07
C PHE A 236 -35.72 13.23 33.19
N THR A 237 -35.03 13.75 32.18
CA THR A 237 -33.59 14.04 32.20
C THR A 237 -33.25 15.53 32.42
N GLN A 238 -34.26 16.37 32.68
CA GLN A 238 -34.10 17.73 33.25
C GLN A 238 -34.10 17.70 34.77
#